data_AF-A0A8J6XJU5-F1
#
_entry.id   AF-A0A8J6XJU5-F1
#
_cell.length_a   1.000
_cell.length_b   1.000
_cell.length_c   1.000
_cell.angle_alpha   90.00
_cell.angle_beta   90.00
_cell.angle_gamma   90.00
#
_symmetry.space_group_name_H-M   'P 1'
#
loop_
_entity.id
_entity.type
_entity.pdbx_description
1 polymer ?
#
loop_
_entity_poly.entity_id
_entity_poly.type
_entity_poly.pdbx_seq_one_letter_code
_entity_poly.pdbx_strand_id
1 'polypeptide(L)'
;MRVQVVFLIAVMLVLQKNQEVLASESSQSAIPLTQTEQEVDNSEQDNNALFQRVVKDVQIRFINNKGKLVDDKDQPIKGRTQKDFIIGNLKLKPGEVFSSEILEKDLQRLRRLNSLVDVQVSWQEDDGGVNIIYDIKERKSSVNFGGGDSGDFGLYGQVGYEDTNINGLNDQLGTTVQVSGEGVQFDSQYTSPYRHGEPNRLGYSIKAFRNRDLSRTFTDDIKLANDSAVREGRFGGSIGLLKSFDDWDTAVALNYTRISLRDRDYNVAQVDRLGSPLSLSGTGIDDLVTVSVGLTRDERDRRENPTQGSLFTFSTEQSIPIGLGNIVRNRVRANYIQYVPVSWIGNGRKSDNPEMLAFNLQAGTTVGDFPPAEAFDLGGLNSVRGYGGGKVASGRSYGLASVEYRFPIFQSVGGVFFADFASDFGTSKTVLGEPGILRGKPGSGFGYGLGLRVKSPFGLLRGDLGISDQGEVRFDITTGQRF
;
A
#
# COMPACT_ATOMS: atom_id res chain seq x y z
N MET A 1 -5.36 11.67 -28.21
CA MET A 1 -4.07 11.02 -28.57
C MET A 1 -2.87 11.97 -28.69
N ARG A 2 -3.01 13.23 -29.14
CA ARG A 2 -1.85 14.13 -29.36
C ARG A 2 -1.23 14.78 -28.10
N VAL A 3 -1.96 14.91 -26.98
CA VAL A 3 -1.43 15.58 -25.77
C VAL A 3 -0.56 14.65 -24.91
N GLN A 4 -0.90 13.35 -24.84
CA GLN A 4 -0.16 12.37 -24.02
C GLN A 4 1.21 12.00 -24.61
N VAL A 5 1.37 12.04 -25.93
CA VAL A 5 2.65 11.75 -26.60
C VAL A 5 3.66 12.90 -26.40
N VAL A 6 3.19 14.15 -26.34
CA VAL A 6 4.05 15.32 -26.11
C VAL A 6 4.62 15.35 -24.69
N PHE A 7 3.84 14.89 -23.70
CA PHE A 7 4.32 14.79 -22.31
C PHE A 7 5.41 13.72 -22.15
N LEU A 8 5.29 12.59 -22.86
CA LEU A 8 6.28 11.51 -22.84
C LEU A 8 7.63 11.97 -23.43
N ILE A 9 7.61 12.74 -24.52
CA ILE A 9 8.82 13.27 -25.17
C ILE A 9 9.50 14.33 -24.30
N ALA A 10 8.72 15.21 -23.65
CA ALA A 10 9.25 16.22 -22.74
C ALA A 10 9.91 15.59 -21.50
N VAL A 11 9.33 14.53 -20.93
CA VAL A 11 9.92 13.80 -19.80
C VAL A 11 11.18 13.05 -20.22
N MET A 12 11.22 12.43 -21.40
CA MET A 12 12.45 11.77 -21.89
C MET A 12 13.60 12.76 -22.13
N LEU A 13 13.33 13.94 -22.68
CA LEU A 13 14.35 14.97 -22.93
C LEU A 13 14.94 15.54 -21.63
N VAL A 14 14.12 15.69 -20.58
CA VAL A 14 14.59 16.11 -19.24
C VAL A 14 15.42 15.01 -18.56
N LEU A 15 15.05 13.73 -18.76
CA LEU A 15 15.81 12.59 -18.23
C LEU A 15 17.17 12.43 -18.92
N GLN A 16 17.25 12.70 -20.22
CA GLN A 16 18.50 12.59 -20.99
C GLN A 16 19.51 13.67 -20.56
N LYS A 17 19.05 14.89 -20.27
CA LYS A 17 19.90 16.00 -19.82
C LYS A 17 20.44 15.83 -18.39
N ASN A 18 19.74 15.06 -17.54
CA ASN A 18 20.19 14.76 -16.18
C ASN A 18 21.16 13.56 -16.10
N GLN A 19 21.20 12.69 -17.13
CA GLN A 19 22.16 11.58 -17.17
C GLN A 19 23.61 12.05 -17.43
N GLU A 20 23.81 13.14 -18.16
CA GLU A 20 25.16 13.70 -18.38
C GLU A 20 25.78 14.30 -17.11
N VAL A 21 24.95 14.72 -16.15
CA VAL A 21 25.43 15.30 -14.87
C VAL A 21 25.73 14.22 -13.82
N LEU A 22 25.16 13.02 -13.95
CA LEU A 22 25.33 11.92 -12.99
C LEU A 22 26.50 10.98 -13.33
N ALA A 23 27.13 11.13 -14.51
CA ALA A 23 28.23 10.28 -14.95
C ALA A 23 29.59 10.60 -14.26
N SER A 24 29.69 11.65 -13.44
CA SER A 24 30.95 12.04 -12.77
C SER A 24 31.05 11.65 -11.29
N GLU A 25 30.05 11.00 -10.69
CA GLU A 25 30.06 10.65 -9.26
C GLU A 25 29.61 9.19 -9.02
N SER A 26 30.42 8.21 -9.41
CA SER A 26 30.25 6.84 -8.89
C SER A 26 31.52 6.00 -8.97
N SER A 27 32.53 6.40 -8.20
CA SER A 27 33.57 5.47 -7.78
C SER A 27 33.70 5.55 -6.27
N GLN A 28 33.03 4.66 -5.54
CA GLN A 28 33.57 4.09 -4.30
C GLN A 28 32.83 2.84 -3.86
N SER A 29 33.65 1.91 -3.42
CA SER A 29 33.49 0.48 -3.21
C SER A 29 32.81 0.12 -1.89
N ALA A 30 32.21 -1.07 -1.85
CA ALA A 30 31.78 -1.74 -0.63
C ALA A 30 32.99 -1.93 0.31
N ILE A 31 32.83 -1.55 1.58
CA ILE A 31 33.80 -1.82 2.64
C ILE A 31 33.32 -3.07 3.39
N PRO A 32 34.14 -4.12 3.53
CA PRO A 32 33.78 -5.28 4.34
C PRO A 32 33.93 -4.98 5.84
N LEU A 33 33.26 -5.79 6.67
CA LEU A 33 33.41 -5.80 8.13
C LEU A 33 34.90 -5.91 8.50
N THR A 34 35.48 -4.86 9.06
CA THR A 34 36.84 -4.88 9.58
C THR A 34 36.78 -5.20 11.07
N GLN A 35 37.25 -6.39 11.46
CA GLN A 35 37.69 -6.67 12.82
C GLN A 35 39.14 -6.17 12.94
N THR A 36 39.43 -5.38 13.96
CA THR A 36 40.81 -5.04 14.34
C THR A 36 41.16 -5.87 15.55
N GLU A 37 41.84 -7.00 15.35
CA GLU A 37 42.51 -7.75 16.42
C GLU A 37 43.91 -7.14 16.61
N GLN A 38 44.20 -6.65 17.82
CA GLN A 38 45.56 -6.35 18.25
C GLN A 38 46.15 -7.60 18.90
N GLU A 39 47.29 -8.03 18.37
CA GLU A 39 48.11 -9.13 18.89
C GLU A 39 48.74 -8.67 20.22
N VAL A 40 48.39 -9.34 21.33
CA VAL A 40 49.02 -9.15 22.64
C VAL A 40 49.68 -10.47 23.07
N ASP A 41 50.92 -10.30 23.50
CA ASP A 41 51.88 -11.29 23.98
C ASP A 41 51.32 -12.23 25.06
N ASN A 42 51.63 -13.52 24.94
CA ASN A 42 51.15 -14.60 25.80
C ASN A 42 52.10 -14.78 27.00
N SER A 43 51.77 -14.18 28.14
CA SER A 43 52.17 -14.73 29.44
C SER A 43 51.30 -14.17 30.57
N GLU A 44 50.35 -14.98 31.03
CA GLU A 44 50.07 -15.30 32.46
C GLU A 44 48.65 -15.87 32.59
N GLN A 45 48.57 -17.17 32.86
CA GLN A 45 47.37 -17.80 33.40
C GLN A 45 47.24 -17.41 34.87
N ASP A 46 46.21 -16.66 35.25
CA ASP A 46 45.23 -17.11 36.27
C ASP A 46 44.09 -16.08 36.46
N ASN A 47 42.92 -16.58 36.84
CA ASN A 47 41.64 -15.90 37.08
C ASN A 47 40.73 -15.69 35.87
N ASN A 48 40.09 -16.79 35.47
CA ASN A 48 38.85 -16.80 34.68
C ASN A 48 37.69 -16.21 35.51
N ALA A 49 37.69 -14.90 35.72
CA ALA A 49 36.47 -14.15 35.95
C ALA A 49 35.90 -13.82 34.58
N LEU A 50 34.85 -14.53 34.16
CA LEU A 50 34.00 -14.10 33.05
C LEU A 50 33.41 -12.74 33.45
N PHE A 51 34.13 -11.65 33.17
CA PHE A 51 33.57 -10.32 33.23
C PHE A 51 32.43 -10.32 32.23
N GLN A 52 31.21 -10.48 32.73
CA GLN A 52 30.03 -10.31 31.92
C GLN A 52 30.08 -8.88 31.41
N ARG A 53 30.20 -8.73 30.09
CA ARG A 53 30.14 -7.42 29.42
C ARG A 53 28.81 -6.79 29.79
N VAL A 54 28.81 -5.75 30.63
CA VAL A 54 27.58 -5.07 31.03
C VAL A 54 27.37 -3.87 30.11
N VAL A 55 26.14 -3.65 29.64
CA VAL A 55 25.78 -2.46 28.89
C VAL A 55 25.88 -1.25 29.82
N LYS A 56 26.76 -0.31 29.49
CA LYS A 56 26.99 0.91 30.25
C LYS A 56 26.04 2.02 29.85
N ASP A 57 25.89 2.23 28.54
CA ASP A 57 25.03 3.26 27.96
C ASP A 57 24.43 2.83 26.63
N VAL A 58 23.28 3.43 26.29
CA VAL A 58 22.62 3.29 24.99
C VAL A 58 22.41 4.67 24.39
N GLN A 59 23.23 4.99 23.39
CA GLN A 59 23.21 6.28 22.71
C GLN A 59 22.37 6.24 21.44
N ILE A 60 21.42 7.18 21.34
CA ILE A 60 20.63 7.40 20.13
C ILE A 60 21.12 8.65 19.40
N ARG A 61 21.55 8.47 18.15
CA ARG A 61 21.98 9.53 17.25
C ARG A 61 21.18 9.49 15.95
N PHE A 62 20.93 10.66 15.38
CA PHE A 62 20.20 10.79 14.12
C PHE A 62 21.16 11.11 12.99
N ILE A 63 20.93 10.47 11.83
CA ILE A 63 21.72 10.67 10.61
C ILE A 63 20.84 11.21 9.48
N ASN A 64 21.45 12.01 8.62
CA ASN A 64 20.78 12.56 7.45
C ASN A 64 20.70 11.54 6.29
N ASN A 65 20.16 11.95 5.15
CA ASN A 65 20.01 11.09 3.98
C ASN A 65 21.33 10.55 3.41
N LYS A 66 22.45 11.25 3.66
CA LYS A 66 23.82 10.92 3.26
C LYS A 66 24.56 10.09 4.34
N GLY A 67 23.89 9.70 5.42
CA GLY A 67 24.49 8.95 6.53
C GLY A 67 25.34 9.77 7.49
N LYS A 68 25.29 11.11 7.45
CA LYS A 68 26.08 11.99 8.33
C LYS A 68 25.30 12.42 9.56
N LEU A 69 26.00 12.61 10.69
CA LEU A 69 25.47 13.07 11.98
C LEU A 69 25.20 14.58 12.05
N VAL A 70 25.67 15.34 11.05
CA VAL A 70 25.49 16.78 10.94
C VAL A 70 24.79 17.16 9.64
N ASP A 71 24.12 18.32 9.64
CA ASP A 71 23.53 18.91 8.44
C ASP A 71 24.59 19.60 7.56
N ASP A 72 24.15 20.21 6.45
CA ASP A 72 25.06 20.94 5.55
C ASP A 72 25.61 22.25 6.17
N LYS A 73 25.26 22.57 7.43
CA LYS A 73 25.76 23.71 8.22
C LYS A 73 26.55 23.25 9.47
N ASP A 74 27.00 21.99 9.47
CA ASP A 74 27.73 21.34 10.56
C ASP A 74 26.97 21.31 11.91
N GLN A 75 25.64 21.45 11.90
CA GLN A 75 24.82 21.33 13.09
C GLN A 75 24.39 19.88 13.31
N PRO A 76 24.36 19.36 14.55
CA PRO A 76 23.88 18.02 14.83
C PRO A 76 22.46 17.80 14.31
N ILE A 77 22.22 16.68 13.64
CA ILE A 77 20.87 16.32 13.16
C ILE A 77 19.96 16.13 14.37
N LYS A 78 18.95 17.00 14.48
CA LYS A 78 17.86 16.86 15.46
C LYS A 78 16.81 15.92 14.89
N GLY A 79 16.66 14.75 15.51
CA GLY A 79 15.60 13.81 15.17
C GLY A 79 14.24 14.23 15.71
N ARG A 80 13.19 13.79 15.02
CA ARG A 80 11.78 14.00 15.41
C ARG A 80 11.26 12.92 16.34
N THR A 81 11.75 11.68 16.18
CA THR A 81 11.38 10.54 17.02
C THR A 81 11.91 10.76 18.42
N GLN A 82 11.05 10.54 19.41
CA GLN A 82 11.45 10.68 20.80
C GLN A 82 12.46 9.60 21.15
N LYS A 83 13.59 9.98 21.76
CA LYS A 83 14.64 9.02 22.16
C LYS A 83 14.10 7.98 23.13
N ASP A 84 13.25 8.40 24.06
CA ASP A 84 12.61 7.51 25.04
C ASP A 84 11.71 6.47 24.36
N PHE A 85 11.03 6.84 23.27
CA PHE A 85 10.27 5.90 22.46
C PHE A 85 11.17 4.86 21.81
N ILE A 86 12.31 5.27 21.24
CA ILE A 86 13.28 4.34 20.63
C ILE A 86 13.84 3.40 21.70
N ILE A 87 14.33 3.94 22.82
CA ILE A 87 14.90 3.17 23.94
C ILE A 87 13.85 2.22 24.52
N GLY A 88 12.59 2.63 24.63
CA GLY A 88 11.48 1.78 25.09
C GLY A 88 11.20 0.56 24.22
N ASN A 89 11.64 0.55 22.95
CA ASN A 89 11.51 -0.61 22.05
C ASN A 89 12.70 -1.58 22.13
N LEU A 90 13.77 -1.22 22.86
CA LEU A 90 14.96 -2.04 23.06
C LEU A 90 14.77 -2.99 24.24
N LYS A 91 15.32 -4.21 24.11
CA LYS A 91 15.48 -5.10 25.26
C LYS A 91 16.75 -4.76 26.02
N LEU A 92 17.88 -4.60 25.32
CA LEU A 92 19.15 -4.24 25.96
C LEU A 92 19.05 -2.84 26.57
N LYS A 93 19.23 -2.78 27.89
CA LYS A 93 19.24 -1.53 28.67
C LYS A 93 20.55 -1.37 29.43
N PRO A 94 20.93 -0.13 29.80
CA PRO A 94 22.03 0.10 30.74
C PRO A 94 21.87 -0.75 32.01
N GLY A 95 22.94 -1.44 32.41
CA GLY A 95 22.98 -2.38 33.53
C GLY A 95 22.72 -3.85 33.17
N GLU A 96 22.28 -4.16 31.95
CA GLU A 96 22.04 -5.54 31.51
C GLU A 96 23.30 -6.19 30.91
N VAL A 97 23.34 -7.53 30.90
CA VAL A 97 24.42 -8.28 30.25
C VAL A 97 24.30 -8.10 28.74
N PHE A 98 25.37 -7.62 28.12
CA PHE A 98 25.49 -7.47 26.69
C PHE A 98 25.35 -8.83 25.99
N SER A 99 24.44 -8.88 25.02
CA SER A 99 24.23 -10.04 24.17
C SER A 99 24.03 -9.58 22.73
N SER A 100 24.91 -10.04 21.84
CA SER A 100 24.80 -9.77 20.40
C SER A 100 23.50 -10.30 19.81
N GLU A 101 22.94 -11.40 20.35
CA GLU A 101 21.66 -11.95 19.90
C GLU A 101 20.49 -11.03 20.27
N ILE A 102 20.49 -10.46 21.48
CA ILE A 102 19.46 -9.49 21.88
C ILE A 102 19.62 -8.19 21.08
N LEU A 103 20.85 -7.74 20.85
CA LEU A 103 21.16 -6.57 20.04
C LEU A 103 20.62 -6.70 18.61
N GLU A 104 20.80 -7.86 17.99
CA GLU A 104 20.26 -8.13 16.65
C GLU A 104 18.73 -8.11 16.63
N LYS A 105 18.09 -8.71 17.64
CA LYS A 105 16.63 -8.67 17.79
C LYS A 105 16.10 -7.25 18.02
N ASP A 106 16.83 -6.43 18.76
CA ASP A 106 16.52 -5.02 18.98
C ASP A 106 16.60 -4.21 17.68
N LEU A 107 17.67 -4.43 16.91
CA LEU A 107 17.82 -3.84 15.57
C LEU A 107 16.66 -4.23 14.65
N GLN A 108 16.27 -5.51 14.64
CA GLN A 108 15.12 -5.98 13.85
C GLN A 108 13.81 -5.30 14.29
N ARG A 109 13.58 -5.10 15.59
CA ARG A 109 12.39 -4.37 16.08
C ARG A 109 12.37 -2.93 15.61
N LEU A 110 13.49 -2.22 15.71
CA LEU A 110 13.56 -0.83 15.24
C LEU A 110 13.36 -0.73 13.72
N ARG A 111 13.91 -1.66 12.93
CA ARG A 111 13.72 -1.70 11.47
C ARG A 111 12.29 -1.98 11.03
N ARG A 112 11.42 -2.51 11.91
CA ARG A 112 9.99 -2.69 11.64
C ARG A 112 9.17 -1.41 11.86
N LEU A 113 9.75 -0.35 12.45
CA LEU A 113 9.06 0.93 12.65
C LEU A 113 8.95 1.68 11.32
N ASN A 114 7.74 2.14 11.00
CA ASN A 114 7.48 2.85 9.73
C ASN A 114 8.12 4.25 9.72
N SER A 115 8.33 4.84 10.90
CA SER A 115 9.01 6.13 11.09
C SER A 115 10.50 6.09 10.76
N LEU A 116 11.12 4.91 10.66
CA LEU A 116 12.55 4.75 10.44
C LEU A 116 12.80 4.20 9.03
N VAL A 117 13.78 4.77 8.33
CA VAL A 117 14.21 4.31 6.99
C VAL A 117 15.37 3.35 7.11
N ASP A 118 16.33 3.67 7.98
CA ASP A 118 17.50 2.83 8.24
C ASP A 118 17.92 2.98 9.70
N VAL A 119 18.42 1.87 10.25
CA VAL A 119 18.94 1.78 11.61
C VAL A 119 20.24 1.00 11.51
N GLN A 120 21.30 1.61 11.99
CA GLN A 120 22.62 1.01 12.11
C GLN A 120 22.99 0.97 13.58
N VAL A 121 23.65 -0.12 13.99
CA VAL A 121 24.06 -0.33 15.37
C VAL A 121 25.55 -0.62 15.39
N SER A 122 26.24 0.00 16.33
CA SER A 122 27.64 -0.26 16.65
C SER A 122 27.79 -0.29 18.17
N TRP A 123 28.88 -0.85 18.67
CA TRP A 123 29.19 -0.83 20.08
C TRP A 123 30.68 -0.65 20.31
N GLN A 124 31.03 -0.06 21.45
CA GLN A 124 32.40 0.18 21.88
C GLN A 124 32.55 -0.33 23.32
N GLU A 125 33.65 -1.02 23.59
CA GLU A 125 33.97 -1.53 24.93
C GLU A 125 35.01 -0.61 25.57
N ASP A 126 34.75 -0.18 26.80
CA ASP A 126 35.68 0.60 27.63
C ASP A 126 35.82 -0.05 29.02
N ASP A 127 36.73 0.46 29.86
CA ASP A 127 37.01 -0.08 31.21
C ASP A 127 35.77 -0.17 32.12
N GLY A 128 34.66 0.48 31.76
CA GLY A 128 33.39 0.48 32.49
C GLY A 128 32.25 -0.30 31.82
N GLY A 129 32.47 -0.98 30.69
CA GLY A 129 31.48 -1.82 30.02
C GLY A 129 31.27 -1.49 28.54
N VAL A 130 30.10 -1.86 28.01
CA VAL A 130 29.76 -1.73 26.58
C VAL A 130 28.82 -0.56 26.34
N ASN A 131 29.24 0.39 25.50
CA ASN A 131 28.40 1.48 25.01
C ASN A 131 27.80 1.09 23.67
N ILE A 132 26.47 1.05 23.58
CA ILE A 132 25.75 0.72 22.34
C ILE A 132 25.32 2.03 21.67
N ILE A 133 25.55 2.14 20.37
CA ILE A 133 25.27 3.33 19.59
C ILE A 133 24.36 2.98 18.42
N TYR A 134 23.17 3.58 18.41
CA TYR A 134 22.22 3.49 17.30
C TYR A 134 22.25 4.76 16.46
N ASP A 135 22.60 4.61 15.18
CA ASP A 135 22.51 5.64 14.16
C ASP A 135 21.24 5.46 13.35
N ILE A 136 20.34 6.45 13.44
CA ILE A 136 18.97 6.33 12.95
C ILE A 136 18.70 7.34 11.83
N LYS A 137 18.31 6.81 10.67
CA LYS A 137 17.78 7.61 9.56
C LYS A 137 16.25 7.60 9.63
N GLU A 138 15.66 8.75 9.87
CA GLU A 138 14.21 8.90 9.97
C GLU A 138 13.54 9.07 8.61
N ARG A 139 12.28 8.61 8.52
CA ARG A 139 11.41 8.93 7.40
C ARG A 139 10.94 10.37 7.52
N LYS A 140 11.10 11.14 6.46
CA LYS A 140 10.58 12.50 6.37
C LYS A 140 9.10 12.46 6.03
N SER A 141 8.34 13.43 6.53
CA SER A 141 7.02 13.69 6.00
C SER A 141 7.11 14.08 4.53
N SER A 142 6.09 13.71 3.77
CA SER A 142 5.98 14.05 2.37
C SER A 142 4.73 14.89 2.13
N VAL A 143 4.86 15.88 1.25
CA VAL A 143 3.73 16.57 0.64
C VAL A 143 3.80 16.24 -0.84
N ASN A 144 2.77 15.61 -1.37
CA ASN A 144 2.63 15.31 -2.78
C ASN A 144 1.60 16.25 -3.40
N PHE A 145 1.90 16.75 -4.59
CA PHE A 145 0.98 17.50 -5.42
C PHE A 145 0.72 16.69 -6.67
N GLY A 146 -0.52 16.70 -7.13
CA GLY A 146 -0.88 16.02 -8.36
C GLY A 146 -2.10 16.65 -9.00
N GLY A 147 -2.51 16.06 -10.11
CA GLY A 147 -3.74 16.40 -10.78
C GLY A 147 -4.07 15.33 -11.79
N GLY A 148 -5.33 15.28 -12.19
CA GLY A 148 -5.83 14.29 -13.12
C GLY A 148 -7.16 14.71 -13.69
N ASP A 149 -7.72 13.84 -14.52
CA ASP A 149 -9.05 13.97 -15.07
C ASP A 149 -9.83 12.70 -14.74
N SER A 150 -11.10 12.86 -14.32
CA SER A 150 -12.03 11.76 -14.04
C SER A 150 -13.34 12.01 -14.79
N GLY A 151 -13.98 10.94 -15.27
CA GLY A 151 -15.26 11.03 -15.98
C GLY A 151 -16.42 11.59 -15.13
N ASP A 152 -16.30 11.58 -13.81
CA ASP A 152 -17.23 12.25 -12.89
C ASP A 152 -16.69 13.56 -12.37
N PHE A 153 -15.49 13.50 -11.80
CA PHE A 153 -14.95 14.61 -11.03
C PHE A 153 -14.28 15.67 -11.90
N GLY A 154 -14.16 15.42 -13.21
CA GLY A 154 -13.53 16.29 -14.20
C GLY A 154 -12.04 16.50 -13.94
N LEU A 155 -11.51 17.61 -14.45
CA LEU A 155 -10.14 18.04 -14.16
C LEU A 155 -10.04 18.44 -12.68
N TYR A 156 -9.12 17.80 -11.96
CA TYR A 156 -8.90 18.05 -10.54
C TYR A 156 -7.43 18.27 -10.22
N GLY A 157 -7.17 19.05 -9.17
CA GLY A 157 -5.88 19.11 -8.48
C GLY A 157 -5.95 18.32 -7.18
N GLN A 158 -4.82 17.78 -6.72
CA GLN A 158 -4.72 17.11 -5.44
C GLN A 158 -3.51 17.58 -4.63
N VAL A 159 -3.68 17.57 -3.31
CA VAL A 159 -2.60 17.68 -2.32
C VAL A 159 -2.71 16.48 -1.39
N GLY A 160 -1.62 15.73 -1.26
CA GLY A 160 -1.46 14.69 -0.27
C GLY A 160 -0.41 15.06 0.76
N TYR A 161 -0.63 14.71 2.01
CA TYR A 161 0.31 14.81 3.12
C TYR A 161 0.43 13.44 3.77
N GLU A 162 1.66 12.97 3.94
CA GLU A 162 1.95 11.71 4.60
C GLU A 162 3.07 11.91 5.62
N ASP A 163 2.80 11.55 6.86
CA ASP A 163 3.77 11.60 7.95
C ASP A 163 3.65 10.34 8.79
N THR A 164 4.69 9.51 8.81
CA THR A 164 4.71 8.27 9.58
C THR A 164 5.15 8.46 11.04
N ASN A 165 5.34 9.72 11.47
CA ASN A 165 5.86 10.05 12.78
C ASN A 165 5.39 11.43 13.29
N ILE A 166 4.09 11.70 13.16
CA ILE A 166 3.49 13.04 13.37
C ILE A 166 3.77 13.63 14.76
N ASN A 167 3.96 12.78 15.77
CA ASN A 167 4.19 13.16 17.17
C ASN A 167 5.52 12.60 17.74
N GLY A 168 6.37 12.03 16.89
CA GLY A 168 7.63 11.40 17.33
C GLY A 168 7.47 10.02 17.96
N LEU A 169 6.29 9.39 17.90
CA LEU A 169 5.99 8.08 18.50
C LEU A 169 5.62 6.99 17.48
N ASN A 170 6.04 7.14 16.21
CA ASN A 170 5.69 6.26 15.08
C ASN A 170 4.18 6.23 14.75
N ASP A 171 3.45 7.27 15.18
CA ASP A 171 2.07 7.49 14.80
C ASP A 171 1.99 8.15 13.42
N GLN A 172 1.05 7.71 12.60
CA GLN A 172 0.96 7.97 11.18
C GLN A 172 -0.25 8.84 10.87
N LEU A 173 -0.08 9.81 9.98
CA LEU A 173 -1.14 10.61 9.41
C LEU A 173 -0.98 10.65 7.90
N GLY A 174 -1.97 10.11 7.18
CA GLY A 174 -2.12 10.26 5.74
C GLY A 174 -3.36 11.10 5.46
N THR A 175 -3.24 12.12 4.62
CA THR A 175 -4.38 12.92 4.15
C THR A 175 -4.22 13.23 2.68
N THR A 176 -5.26 12.99 1.89
CA THR A 176 -5.35 13.44 0.50
C THR A 176 -6.59 14.30 0.35
N VAL A 177 -6.44 15.47 -0.28
CA VAL A 177 -7.53 16.37 -0.64
C VAL A 177 -7.50 16.58 -2.14
N GLN A 178 -8.63 16.40 -2.80
CA GLN A 178 -8.80 16.65 -4.23
C GLN A 178 -9.86 17.72 -4.45
N VAL A 179 -9.58 18.68 -5.31
CA VAL A 179 -10.46 19.80 -5.63
C VAL A 179 -10.69 19.86 -7.14
N SER A 180 -11.94 19.99 -7.54
CA SER A 180 -12.35 20.18 -8.93
C SER A 180 -13.53 21.15 -9.04
N GLY A 181 -13.97 21.43 -10.27
CA GLY A 181 -15.20 22.20 -10.51
C GLY A 181 -16.48 21.51 -9.99
N GLU A 182 -16.43 20.20 -9.75
CA GLU A 182 -17.55 19.40 -9.26
C GLU A 182 -17.57 19.27 -7.72
N GLY A 183 -16.49 19.66 -7.04
CA GLY A 183 -16.47 19.76 -5.59
C GLY A 183 -15.14 19.40 -4.95
N VAL A 184 -15.23 18.80 -3.74
CA VAL A 184 -14.08 18.43 -2.91
C VAL A 184 -14.22 16.98 -2.45
N GLN A 185 -13.14 16.22 -2.62
CA GLN A 185 -12.99 14.86 -2.09
C GLN A 185 -11.86 14.85 -1.08
N PHE A 186 -11.95 13.97 -0.10
CA PHE A 186 -10.86 13.76 0.85
C PHE A 186 -10.80 12.32 1.34
N ASP A 187 -9.60 11.90 1.71
CA ASP A 187 -9.35 10.66 2.44
C ASP A 187 -8.30 10.98 3.50
N SER A 188 -8.64 10.80 4.78
CA SER A 188 -7.74 11.07 5.89
C SER A 188 -7.75 9.92 6.87
N GLN A 189 -6.56 9.47 7.26
CA GLN A 189 -6.37 8.38 8.19
C GLN A 189 -5.25 8.70 9.19
N TYR A 190 -5.59 8.64 10.47
CA TYR A 190 -4.63 8.57 11.57
C TYR A 190 -4.46 7.13 12.02
N THR A 191 -3.24 6.70 12.29
CA THR A 191 -2.96 5.36 12.83
C THR A 191 -1.88 5.44 13.89
N SER A 192 -2.18 5.02 15.11
CA SER A 192 -1.17 4.66 16.11
C SER A 192 -0.98 3.14 16.03
N PRO A 193 0.11 2.62 15.44
CA PRO A 193 0.33 1.18 15.30
C PRO A 193 0.39 0.47 16.65
N TYR A 194 0.13 -0.84 16.64
CA TYR A 194 0.43 -1.68 17.79
C TYR A 194 1.94 -1.70 18.07
N ARG A 195 2.31 -1.65 19.34
CA ARG A 195 3.70 -1.60 19.79
C ARG A 195 4.02 -2.87 20.54
N HIS A 196 4.90 -3.69 19.99
CA HIS A 196 5.32 -4.96 20.62
C HIS A 196 6.01 -4.74 21.97
N GLY A 197 6.69 -3.60 22.17
CA GLY A 197 7.28 -3.22 23.46
C GLY A 197 6.26 -2.79 24.53
N GLU A 198 5.02 -2.49 24.14
CA GLU A 198 3.94 -2.07 25.04
C GLU A 198 2.73 -3.02 24.89
N PRO A 199 2.84 -4.31 25.27
CA PRO A 199 1.87 -5.33 24.87
C PRO A 199 0.43 -5.10 25.38
N ASN A 200 0.28 -4.32 26.46
CA ASN A 200 -0.99 -3.93 27.06
C ASN A 200 -1.67 -2.75 26.34
N ARG A 201 -0.98 -2.08 25.42
CA ARG A 201 -1.52 -0.97 24.62
C ARG A 201 -1.98 -1.50 23.26
N LEU A 202 -3.26 -1.36 22.97
CA LEU A 202 -3.77 -1.60 21.62
C LEU A 202 -3.33 -0.45 20.69
N GLY A 203 -3.01 -0.79 19.44
CA GLY A 203 -2.99 0.23 18.40
C GLY A 203 -4.41 0.66 18.06
N TYR A 204 -4.55 1.79 17.38
CA TYR A 204 -5.84 2.27 16.92
C TYR A 204 -5.71 3.09 15.64
N SER A 205 -6.79 3.13 14.87
CA SER A 205 -6.89 3.89 13.63
C SER A 205 -8.20 4.66 13.57
N ILE A 206 -8.16 5.86 13.00
CA ILE A 206 -9.33 6.69 12.73
C ILE A 206 -9.25 7.10 11.27
N LYS A 207 -10.31 6.85 10.52
CA LYS A 207 -10.42 7.23 9.11
C LYS A 207 -11.69 8.04 8.87
N ALA A 208 -11.59 9.03 8.00
CA ALA A 208 -12.73 9.74 7.42
C ALA A 208 -12.51 9.94 5.92
N PHE A 209 -13.57 9.82 5.13
CA PHE A 209 -13.46 9.99 3.69
C PHE A 209 -14.75 10.53 3.05
N ARG A 210 -14.56 11.15 1.89
CA ARG A 210 -15.60 11.51 0.93
C ARG A 210 -15.04 11.35 -0.47
N ASN A 211 -15.73 10.59 -1.31
CA ASN A 211 -15.40 10.46 -2.73
C ASN A 211 -16.67 10.35 -3.58
N ARG A 212 -16.50 10.55 -4.88
CA ARG A 212 -17.52 10.44 -5.91
C ARG A 212 -16.85 10.01 -7.21
N ASP A 213 -17.47 9.06 -7.90
CA ASP A 213 -17.02 8.64 -9.22
C ASP A 213 -18.20 8.12 -10.05
N LEU A 214 -17.95 7.81 -11.33
CA LEU A 214 -18.87 7.00 -12.13
C LEU A 214 -18.97 5.59 -11.52
N SER A 215 -20.19 5.06 -11.45
CA SER A 215 -20.40 3.72 -10.89
C SER A 215 -19.82 2.64 -11.82
N ARG A 216 -19.08 1.70 -11.23
CA ARG A 216 -18.56 0.51 -11.94
C ARG A 216 -19.59 -0.61 -12.05
N THR A 217 -20.53 -0.66 -11.10
CA THR A 217 -21.65 -1.58 -11.13
C THR A 217 -22.63 -1.17 -12.22
N PHE A 218 -23.01 0.12 -12.22
CA PHE A 218 -23.96 0.70 -13.17
C PHE A 218 -23.26 1.40 -14.33
N THR A 219 -22.53 0.62 -15.15
CA THR A 219 -21.80 1.13 -16.33
C THR A 219 -22.72 1.84 -17.32
N ASP A 220 -22.12 2.68 -18.16
CA ASP A 220 -22.77 3.57 -19.13
C ASP A 220 -23.63 2.87 -20.22
N ASP A 221 -23.63 1.54 -20.25
CA ASP A 221 -24.44 0.74 -21.19
C ASP A 221 -25.94 0.92 -20.92
N ILE A 222 -26.31 1.09 -19.65
CA ILE A 222 -27.67 1.43 -19.23
C ILE A 222 -27.61 2.67 -18.35
N LYS A 223 -28.23 3.74 -18.85
CA LYS A 223 -28.24 5.06 -18.22
C LYS A 223 -29.52 5.31 -17.43
N LEU A 224 -29.55 6.43 -16.73
CA LEU A 224 -30.76 6.98 -16.09
C LEU A 224 -31.77 7.47 -17.14
N ALA A 225 -32.98 7.80 -16.69
CA ALA A 225 -34.06 8.29 -17.54
C ALA A 225 -33.71 9.59 -18.27
N ASN A 226 -32.89 10.45 -17.66
CA ASN A 226 -32.39 11.71 -18.23
C ASN A 226 -31.09 11.56 -19.05
N ASP A 227 -30.80 10.35 -19.56
CA ASP A 227 -29.56 10.03 -20.29
C ASP A 227 -28.25 10.23 -19.49
N SER A 228 -28.33 10.44 -18.18
CA SER A 228 -27.16 10.58 -17.31
C SER A 228 -26.58 9.22 -16.91
N ALA A 229 -25.26 9.14 -16.80
CA ALA A 229 -24.60 8.00 -16.17
C ALA A 229 -24.83 8.01 -14.66
N VAL A 230 -24.80 6.83 -14.03
CA VAL A 230 -24.95 6.73 -12.57
C VAL A 230 -23.66 7.13 -11.88
N ARG A 231 -23.76 8.08 -10.96
CA ARG A 231 -22.67 8.60 -10.16
C ARG A 231 -22.80 8.10 -8.73
N GLU A 232 -21.72 7.54 -8.20
CA GLU A 232 -21.68 6.95 -6.88
C GLU A 232 -20.87 7.84 -5.96
N GLY A 233 -21.54 8.49 -5.02
CA GLY A 233 -20.92 9.24 -3.95
C GLY A 233 -20.86 8.42 -2.67
N ARG A 234 -19.70 8.36 -2.01
CA ARG A 234 -19.55 7.76 -0.68
C ARG A 234 -19.01 8.76 0.32
N PHE A 235 -19.54 8.68 1.53
CA PHE A 235 -19.10 9.46 2.68
C PHE A 235 -19.13 8.56 3.91
N GLY A 236 -18.08 8.61 4.71
CA GLY A 236 -17.99 7.72 5.85
C GLY A 236 -16.71 7.85 6.66
N GLY A 237 -16.53 6.88 7.54
CA GLY A 237 -15.36 6.79 8.40
C GLY A 237 -15.33 5.48 9.18
N SER A 238 -14.22 5.25 9.86
CA SER A 238 -14.02 4.05 10.68
C SER A 238 -13.15 4.35 11.89
N ILE A 239 -13.44 3.66 12.99
CA ILE A 239 -12.57 3.58 14.17
C ILE A 239 -12.16 2.13 14.33
N GLY A 240 -10.86 1.88 14.40
CA GLY A 240 -10.27 0.54 14.48
C GLY A 240 -9.36 0.37 15.69
N LEU A 241 -9.34 -0.84 16.23
CA LEU A 241 -8.36 -1.33 17.20
C LEU A 241 -7.42 -2.30 16.50
N LEU A 242 -6.13 -2.16 16.75
CA LEU A 242 -5.06 -2.89 16.09
C LEU A 242 -4.26 -3.68 17.12
N LYS A 243 -3.96 -4.94 16.81
CA LYS A 243 -3.10 -5.79 17.62
C LYS A 243 -2.35 -6.76 16.72
N SER A 244 -1.08 -6.99 17.02
CA SER A 244 -0.32 -8.06 16.40
C SER A 244 -0.18 -9.22 17.36
N PHE A 245 -0.28 -10.45 16.85
CA PHE A 245 0.03 -11.69 17.57
C PHE A 245 0.92 -12.54 16.67
N ASP A 246 2.08 -12.95 17.17
CA ASP A 246 3.13 -13.58 16.37
C ASP A 246 3.42 -12.76 15.09
N ASP A 247 3.26 -13.37 13.92
CA ASP A 247 3.45 -12.74 12.60
C ASP A 247 2.15 -12.22 11.97
N TRP A 248 1.06 -12.21 12.73
CA TRP A 248 -0.25 -11.77 12.28
C TRP A 248 -0.58 -10.39 12.82
N ASP A 249 -0.88 -9.47 11.91
CA ASP A 249 -1.49 -8.18 12.22
C ASP A 249 -3.01 -8.30 12.14
N THR A 250 -3.70 -7.88 13.19
CA THR A 250 -5.16 -7.94 13.30
C THR A 250 -5.76 -6.57 13.55
N ALA A 251 -6.87 -6.31 12.87
CA ALA A 251 -7.66 -5.10 13.03
C ALA A 251 -9.13 -5.46 13.29
N VAL A 252 -9.74 -4.83 14.29
CA VAL A 252 -11.19 -4.86 14.51
C VAL A 252 -11.70 -3.43 14.40
N ALA A 253 -12.65 -3.15 13.52
CA ALA A 253 -13.12 -1.79 13.28
C ALA A 253 -14.63 -1.69 13.21
N LEU A 254 -15.15 -0.56 13.70
CA LEU A 254 -16.50 -0.08 13.48
C LEU A 254 -16.47 0.92 12.32
N ASN A 255 -17.27 0.69 11.30
CA ASN A 255 -17.32 1.48 10.08
C ASN A 255 -18.72 2.05 9.88
N TYR A 256 -18.78 3.25 9.29
CA TYR A 256 -19.99 3.83 8.74
C TYR A 256 -19.71 4.30 7.31
N THR A 257 -20.60 3.95 6.37
CA THR A 257 -20.56 4.44 4.99
C THR A 257 -21.97 4.73 4.51
N ARG A 258 -22.19 5.96 4.02
CA ARG A 258 -23.35 6.32 3.20
C ARG A 258 -22.97 6.21 1.74
N ILE A 259 -23.76 5.47 0.98
CA ILE A 259 -23.67 5.37 -0.49
C ILE A 259 -24.84 6.15 -1.06
N SER A 260 -24.58 7.06 -2.00
CA SER A 260 -25.62 7.79 -2.72
C SER A 260 -25.43 7.66 -4.22
N LEU A 261 -26.51 7.31 -4.92
CA LEU A 261 -26.57 7.13 -6.36
C LEU A 261 -27.24 8.36 -6.95
N ARG A 262 -26.55 9.05 -7.84
CA ARG A 262 -26.98 10.36 -8.36
C ARG A 262 -26.79 10.48 -9.86
N ASP A 263 -27.51 11.41 -10.45
CA ASP A 263 -27.24 11.89 -11.80
C ASP A 263 -26.15 12.98 -11.82
N ARG A 264 -25.85 13.52 -13.01
CA ARG A 264 -24.91 14.63 -13.21
C ARG A 264 -25.32 15.91 -12.49
N ASP A 265 -26.62 16.16 -12.34
CA ASP A 265 -27.17 17.37 -11.72
C ASP A 265 -27.37 17.21 -10.20
N TYR A 266 -26.75 16.19 -9.61
CA TYR A 266 -26.74 15.87 -8.18
C TYR A 266 -28.09 15.39 -7.63
N ASN A 267 -29.07 15.10 -8.49
CA ASN A 267 -30.34 14.53 -8.06
C ASN A 267 -30.15 13.06 -7.69
N VAL A 268 -30.83 12.61 -6.64
CA VAL A 268 -30.78 11.21 -6.21
C VAL A 268 -31.52 10.35 -7.24
N ALA A 269 -30.86 9.28 -7.69
CA ALA A 269 -31.40 8.32 -8.64
C ALA A 269 -31.81 7.03 -7.93
N GLN A 270 -33.07 6.64 -8.07
CA GLN A 270 -33.63 5.44 -7.44
C GLN A 270 -33.58 4.22 -8.36
N VAL A 271 -33.81 4.44 -9.65
CA VAL A 271 -33.89 3.40 -10.68
C VAL A 271 -33.12 3.84 -11.92
N ASP A 272 -32.67 2.87 -12.72
CA ASP A 272 -32.21 3.15 -14.09
C ASP A 272 -33.39 3.32 -15.07
N ARG A 273 -33.09 3.55 -16.36
CA ARG A 273 -34.11 3.73 -17.40
C ARG A 273 -35.02 2.51 -17.60
N LEU A 274 -34.55 1.31 -17.28
CA LEU A 274 -35.34 0.09 -17.38
C LEU A 274 -36.21 -0.13 -16.13
N GLY A 275 -36.12 0.76 -15.14
CA GLY A 275 -36.83 0.65 -13.87
C GLY A 275 -36.12 -0.23 -12.85
N SER A 276 -34.88 -0.67 -13.11
CA SER A 276 -34.14 -1.51 -12.18
C SER A 276 -33.64 -0.69 -10.98
N PRO A 277 -33.82 -1.17 -9.74
CA PRO A 277 -33.42 -0.45 -8.54
C PRO A 277 -31.90 -0.27 -8.45
N LEU A 278 -31.46 0.91 -8.00
CA LEU A 278 -30.05 1.25 -7.83
C LEU A 278 -29.52 1.08 -6.40
N SER A 279 -30.42 1.02 -5.41
CA SER A 279 -30.10 0.91 -4.00
C SER A 279 -30.98 -0.15 -3.34
N LEU A 280 -30.49 -0.74 -2.25
CA LEU A 280 -31.26 -1.74 -1.50
C LEU A 280 -32.44 -1.10 -0.76
N SER A 281 -32.28 0.14 -0.29
CA SER A 281 -33.35 0.93 0.34
C SER A 281 -34.48 1.35 -0.61
N GLY A 282 -34.27 1.27 -1.93
CA GLY A 282 -35.15 1.86 -2.94
C GLY A 282 -35.13 3.39 -3.03
N THR A 283 -34.35 4.08 -2.19
CA THR A 283 -34.32 5.55 -2.14
C THR A 283 -33.19 6.18 -2.95
N GLY A 284 -32.29 5.38 -3.51
CA GLY A 284 -31.03 5.85 -4.12
C GLY A 284 -29.94 6.16 -3.09
N ILE A 285 -30.20 5.92 -1.80
CA ILE A 285 -29.25 6.11 -0.70
C ILE A 285 -29.28 4.89 0.23
N ASP A 286 -28.13 4.31 0.50
CA ASP A 286 -27.96 3.20 1.46
C ASP A 286 -27.00 3.62 2.57
N ASP A 287 -27.33 3.28 3.82
CA ASP A 287 -26.44 3.45 4.97
C ASP A 287 -25.92 2.07 5.43
N LEU A 288 -24.61 1.96 5.60
CA LEU A 288 -23.93 0.75 6.07
C LEU A 288 -23.19 1.07 7.37
N VAL A 289 -23.67 0.52 8.48
CA VAL A 289 -22.91 0.42 9.73
C VAL A 289 -22.36 -1.01 9.80
N THR A 290 -21.04 -1.19 9.90
CA THR A 290 -20.43 -2.52 9.88
C THR A 290 -19.37 -2.70 10.95
N VAL A 291 -19.22 -3.93 11.44
CA VAL A 291 -18.07 -4.39 12.23
C VAL A 291 -17.21 -5.26 11.34
N SER A 292 -15.95 -4.88 11.16
CA SER A 292 -14.99 -5.62 10.33
C SER A 292 -13.86 -6.19 11.15
N VAL A 293 -13.47 -7.43 10.84
CA VAL A 293 -12.24 -8.05 11.32
C VAL A 293 -11.33 -8.28 10.13
N GLY A 294 -10.09 -7.80 10.23
CA GLY A 294 -9.04 -7.98 9.24
C GLY A 294 -7.84 -8.71 9.84
N LEU A 295 -7.30 -9.67 9.10
CA LEU A 295 -6.08 -10.41 9.42
C LEU A 295 -5.08 -10.21 8.28
N THR A 296 -3.82 -9.95 8.61
CA THR A 296 -2.73 -9.77 7.65
C THR A 296 -1.50 -10.52 8.13
N ARG A 297 -0.84 -11.24 7.22
CA ARG A 297 0.49 -11.82 7.43
C ARG A 297 1.38 -11.38 6.27
N ASP A 298 2.39 -10.59 6.58
CA ASP A 298 3.31 -10.00 5.60
C ASP A 298 4.72 -10.57 5.81
N GLU A 299 5.12 -11.46 4.91
CA GLU A 299 6.42 -12.15 4.90
C GLU A 299 7.30 -11.66 3.75
N ARG A 300 6.94 -10.54 3.11
CA ARG A 300 7.72 -9.96 2.03
C ARG A 300 9.05 -9.46 2.56
N ASP A 301 10.10 -9.59 1.75
CA ASP A 301 11.42 -9.03 2.08
C ASP A 301 11.38 -7.50 2.21
N ARG A 302 10.56 -6.84 1.39
CA ARG A 302 10.39 -5.39 1.33
C ARG A 302 8.92 -5.04 1.06
N ARG A 303 8.40 -4.00 1.72
CA ARG A 303 6.99 -3.58 1.56
C ARG A 303 6.70 -2.84 0.26
N GLU A 304 7.56 -1.90 -0.14
CA GLU A 304 7.33 -1.00 -1.28
C GLU A 304 7.75 -1.61 -2.63
N ASN A 305 8.78 -2.45 -2.65
CA ASN A 305 9.25 -3.16 -3.84
C ASN A 305 9.65 -4.60 -3.48
N PRO A 306 8.67 -5.49 -3.23
CA PRO A 306 8.92 -6.87 -2.86
C PRO A 306 9.64 -7.63 -3.98
N THR A 307 10.51 -8.55 -3.59
CA THR A 307 11.24 -9.45 -4.52
C THR A 307 11.05 -10.92 -4.18
N GLN A 308 10.72 -11.20 -2.92
CA GLN A 308 10.46 -12.54 -2.42
C GLN A 308 9.49 -12.48 -1.24
N GLY A 309 8.92 -13.64 -0.91
CA GLY A 309 8.01 -13.79 0.23
C GLY A 309 6.55 -13.64 -0.16
N SER A 310 5.69 -13.55 0.85
CA SER A 310 4.24 -13.64 0.67
C SER A 310 3.49 -12.54 1.41
N LEU A 311 2.30 -12.20 0.91
CA LEU A 311 1.35 -11.35 1.62
C LEU A 311 -0.01 -12.03 1.60
N PHE A 312 -0.51 -12.40 2.76
CA PHE A 312 -1.86 -12.89 2.94
C PHE A 312 -2.71 -11.86 3.68
N THR A 313 -3.89 -11.54 3.14
CA THR A 313 -4.89 -10.72 3.81
C THR A 313 -6.24 -11.42 3.78
N PHE A 314 -6.92 -11.39 4.91
CA PHE A 314 -8.29 -11.89 5.07
C PHE A 314 -9.13 -10.83 5.77
N SER A 315 -10.37 -10.68 5.37
CA SER A 315 -11.32 -9.79 6.04
C SER A 315 -12.73 -10.35 6.02
N THR A 316 -13.45 -10.14 7.12
CA THR A 316 -14.89 -10.32 7.21
C THR A 316 -15.54 -9.04 7.73
N GLU A 317 -16.66 -8.65 7.16
CA GLU A 317 -17.38 -7.43 7.47
C GLU A 317 -18.87 -7.75 7.66
N GLN A 318 -19.33 -7.65 8.90
CA GLN A 318 -20.71 -7.87 9.29
C GLN A 318 -21.45 -6.54 9.38
N SER A 319 -22.57 -6.37 8.69
CA SER A 319 -23.40 -5.19 8.88
C SER A 319 -24.31 -5.31 10.10
N ILE A 320 -24.59 -4.16 10.70
CA ILE A 320 -25.60 -3.96 11.74
C ILE A 320 -26.77 -3.23 11.06
N PRO A 321 -28.00 -3.76 11.13
CA PRO A 321 -29.15 -3.20 10.42
C PRO A 321 -29.63 -1.90 11.08
N ILE A 322 -28.97 -0.80 10.72
CA ILE A 322 -29.24 0.56 11.20
C ILE A 322 -29.06 1.53 10.02
N GLY A 323 -29.96 2.49 9.89
CA GLY A 323 -29.94 3.48 8.81
C GLY A 323 -30.78 3.06 7.61
N LEU A 324 -30.64 3.80 6.50
CA LEU A 324 -31.39 3.54 5.27
C LEU A 324 -31.04 2.19 4.66
N GLY A 325 -32.07 1.38 4.40
CA GLY A 325 -31.95 0.04 3.81
C GLY A 325 -31.93 -1.10 4.83
N ASN A 326 -31.71 -0.82 6.12
CA ASN A 326 -31.76 -1.80 7.22
C ASN A 326 -30.96 -3.09 6.92
N ILE A 327 -29.73 -2.91 6.45
CA ILE A 327 -28.99 -3.90 5.66
C ILE A 327 -28.35 -4.97 6.56
N VAL A 328 -28.60 -6.25 6.25
CA VAL A 328 -27.99 -7.41 6.93
C VAL A 328 -27.17 -8.24 5.93
N ARG A 329 -25.85 -8.15 6.05
CA ARG A 329 -24.88 -8.90 5.24
C ARG A 329 -23.66 -9.31 6.05
N ASN A 330 -22.99 -10.35 5.57
CA ASN A 330 -21.60 -10.63 5.88
C ASN A 330 -20.79 -10.66 4.58
N ARG A 331 -19.75 -9.84 4.49
CA ARG A 331 -18.85 -9.79 3.32
C ARG A 331 -17.49 -10.34 3.70
N VAL A 332 -17.04 -11.36 2.98
CA VAL A 332 -15.74 -12.02 3.19
C VAL A 332 -14.85 -11.79 1.98
N ARG A 333 -13.57 -11.49 2.23
CA ARG A 333 -12.53 -11.34 1.19
C ARG A 333 -11.23 -11.96 1.65
N ALA A 334 -10.56 -12.66 0.75
CA ALA A 334 -9.21 -13.18 0.93
C ALA A 334 -8.35 -12.79 -0.27
N ASN A 335 -7.08 -12.45 -0.01
CA ASN A 335 -6.08 -12.16 -1.02
C ASN A 335 -4.75 -12.77 -0.60
N TYR A 336 -4.12 -13.46 -1.52
CA TYR A 336 -2.79 -14.05 -1.33
C TYR A 336 -1.89 -13.66 -2.48
N ILE A 337 -0.72 -13.13 -2.14
CA ILE A 337 0.32 -12.76 -3.10
C ILE A 337 1.58 -13.53 -2.76
N GLN A 338 2.22 -14.11 -3.78
CA GLN A 338 3.51 -14.77 -3.65
C GLN A 338 4.51 -14.16 -4.64
N TYR A 339 5.69 -13.84 -4.13
CA TYR A 339 6.83 -13.37 -4.90
C TYR A 339 7.92 -14.44 -4.90
N VAL A 340 8.40 -14.80 -6.09
CA VAL A 340 9.45 -15.79 -6.27
C VAL A 340 10.57 -15.16 -7.09
N PRO A 341 11.76 -14.92 -6.50
CA PRO A 341 12.89 -14.37 -7.24
C PRO A 341 13.35 -15.39 -8.28
N VAL A 342 13.62 -14.91 -9.50
CA VAL A 342 14.18 -15.74 -10.58
C VAL A 342 15.34 -14.98 -11.23
N SER A 343 16.16 -15.68 -12.00
CA SER A 343 17.35 -15.07 -12.60
C SER A 343 17.64 -15.66 -13.99
N TRP A 344 16.65 -15.57 -14.88
CA TRP A 344 16.71 -16.14 -16.22
C TRP A 344 17.42 -15.21 -17.21
N ILE A 345 17.16 -13.89 -17.15
CA ILE A 345 17.72 -12.92 -18.11
C ILE A 345 18.50 -11.76 -17.46
N GLY A 346 18.32 -11.55 -16.16
CA GLY A 346 18.89 -10.43 -15.40
C GLY A 346 20.21 -10.72 -14.68
N ASN A 347 20.79 -11.91 -14.85
CA ASN A 347 21.99 -12.33 -14.11
C ASN A 347 23.13 -11.29 -14.21
N GLY A 348 23.59 -10.83 -13.03
CA GLY A 348 24.74 -9.93 -12.91
C GLY A 348 24.47 -8.44 -13.20
N ARG A 349 23.24 -8.04 -13.54
CA ARG A 349 22.91 -6.62 -13.78
C ARG A 349 22.40 -5.94 -12.51
N LYS A 350 23.02 -4.81 -12.13
CA LYS A 350 22.43 -3.92 -11.12
C LYS A 350 21.14 -3.31 -11.70
N SER A 351 20.00 -3.62 -11.09
CA SER A 351 18.71 -3.04 -11.49
C SER A 351 17.87 -2.71 -10.27
N ASP A 352 17.12 -1.62 -10.37
CA ASP A 352 16.06 -1.26 -9.45
C ASP A 352 14.77 -2.07 -9.65
N ASN A 353 14.68 -2.81 -10.76
CA ASN A 353 13.55 -3.65 -11.15
C ASN A 353 14.00 -5.13 -11.17
N PRO A 354 14.06 -5.79 -10.00
CA PRO A 354 14.55 -7.16 -9.89
C PRO A 354 13.68 -8.15 -10.68
N GLU A 355 14.33 -9.18 -11.20
CA GLU A 355 13.68 -10.23 -11.97
C GLU A 355 12.95 -11.22 -11.04
N MET A 356 11.65 -11.45 -11.27
CA MET A 356 10.84 -12.29 -10.38
C MET A 356 9.51 -12.72 -11.03
N LEU A 357 8.90 -13.76 -10.46
CA LEU A 357 7.52 -14.15 -10.70
C LEU A 357 6.63 -13.68 -9.55
N ALA A 358 5.51 -13.06 -9.90
CA ALA A 358 4.51 -12.54 -8.97
C ALA A 358 3.19 -13.25 -9.23
N PHE A 359 2.62 -13.87 -8.20
CA PHE A 359 1.32 -14.54 -8.26
C PHE A 359 0.35 -13.81 -7.34
N ASN A 360 -0.87 -13.58 -7.80
CA ASN A 360 -1.96 -13.02 -7.00
C ASN A 360 -3.20 -13.91 -7.13
N LEU A 361 -3.78 -14.29 -6.00
CA LEU A 361 -5.05 -15.00 -5.91
C LEU A 361 -5.98 -14.21 -4.99
N GLN A 362 -7.17 -13.88 -5.49
CA GLN A 362 -8.20 -13.18 -4.75
C GLN A 362 -9.51 -13.93 -4.83
N ALA A 363 -10.27 -13.93 -3.73
CA ALA A 363 -11.63 -14.42 -3.72
C ALA A 363 -12.46 -13.62 -2.71
N GLY A 364 -13.76 -13.54 -2.96
CA GLY A 364 -14.67 -12.94 -2.01
C GLY A 364 -16.12 -13.31 -2.29
N THR A 365 -16.94 -13.17 -1.27
CA THR A 365 -18.38 -13.41 -1.34
C THR A 365 -19.12 -12.53 -0.34
N THR A 366 -20.38 -12.24 -0.62
CA THR A 366 -21.29 -11.57 0.31
C THR A 366 -22.50 -12.45 0.55
N VAL A 367 -22.78 -12.75 1.82
CA VAL A 367 -23.97 -13.48 2.29
C VAL A 367 -24.98 -12.48 2.83
N GLY A 368 -26.27 -12.67 2.56
CA GLY A 368 -27.34 -11.73 2.95
C GLY A 368 -27.60 -10.63 1.91
N ASP A 369 -28.43 -9.66 2.24
CA ASP A 369 -28.81 -8.59 1.31
C ASP A 369 -27.79 -7.45 1.34
N PHE A 370 -27.40 -6.94 0.19
CA PHE A 370 -26.43 -5.86 0.08
C PHE A 370 -26.80 -4.88 -1.05
N PRO A 371 -26.40 -3.59 -0.94
CA PRO A 371 -26.57 -2.61 -2.00
C PRO A 371 -25.98 -3.09 -3.32
N PRO A 372 -26.63 -2.92 -4.48
CA PRO A 372 -26.02 -3.30 -5.75
C PRO A 372 -24.65 -2.64 -5.97
N ALA A 373 -24.46 -1.39 -5.52
CA ALA A 373 -23.19 -0.67 -5.56
C ALA A 373 -22.04 -1.31 -4.73
N GLU A 374 -22.35 -2.29 -3.88
CA GLU A 374 -21.37 -3.11 -3.16
C GLU A 374 -21.05 -4.43 -3.89
N ALA A 375 -21.56 -4.64 -5.11
CA ALA A 375 -21.20 -5.79 -5.94
C ALA A 375 -19.69 -5.83 -6.18
N PHE A 376 -19.16 -7.05 -6.36
CA PHE A 376 -17.78 -7.23 -6.78
C PHE A 376 -17.69 -6.97 -8.28
N ASP A 377 -17.22 -5.78 -8.63
CA ASP A 377 -16.98 -5.38 -10.00
C ASP A 377 -15.62 -5.91 -10.51
N LEU A 378 -15.66 -6.65 -11.62
CA LEU A 378 -14.48 -7.26 -12.24
C LEU A 378 -14.12 -6.56 -13.56
N GLY A 379 -12.83 -6.50 -13.87
CA GLY A 379 -12.27 -5.83 -15.07
C GLY A 379 -11.54 -4.53 -14.77
N GLY A 380 -10.53 -4.21 -15.57
CA GLY A 380 -9.69 -3.02 -15.45
C GLY A 380 -8.31 -3.28 -14.85
N LEU A 381 -7.55 -2.19 -14.65
CA LEU A 381 -6.14 -2.15 -14.26
C LEU A 381 -5.71 -3.06 -13.09
N ASN A 382 -6.56 -3.19 -12.08
CA ASN A 382 -6.29 -3.94 -10.85
C ASN A 382 -7.13 -5.23 -10.76
N SER A 383 -7.74 -5.64 -11.88
CA SER A 383 -8.53 -6.87 -12.00
C SER A 383 -8.11 -7.62 -13.28
N VAL A 384 -8.93 -7.70 -14.31
CA VAL A 384 -8.54 -8.26 -15.60
C VAL A 384 -8.13 -7.12 -16.55
N ARG A 385 -6.83 -6.97 -16.79
CA ARG A 385 -6.31 -5.96 -17.74
C ARG A 385 -6.75 -6.31 -19.17
N GLY A 386 -6.90 -5.29 -20.01
CA GLY A 386 -7.51 -5.42 -21.35
C GLY A 386 -9.02 -5.17 -21.37
N TYR A 387 -9.70 -5.25 -20.21
CA TYR A 387 -11.10 -4.86 -20.07
C TYR A 387 -11.28 -3.44 -19.51
N GLY A 388 -12.40 -2.81 -19.83
CA GLY A 388 -12.95 -1.68 -19.08
C GLY A 388 -13.18 -1.97 -17.59
N GLY A 389 -13.16 -0.93 -16.74
CA GLY A 389 -13.44 -1.08 -15.31
C GLY A 389 -14.86 -1.61 -15.06
N GLY A 390 -14.98 -2.72 -14.33
CA GLY A 390 -16.28 -3.34 -14.08
C GLY A 390 -16.95 -4.00 -15.30
N LYS A 391 -16.27 -4.12 -16.44
CA LYS A 391 -16.84 -4.67 -17.69
C LYS A 391 -16.88 -6.20 -17.74
N VAL A 392 -16.19 -6.91 -16.84
CA VAL A 392 -16.21 -8.39 -16.81
C VAL A 392 -17.44 -8.90 -16.06
N ALA A 393 -17.72 -8.36 -14.87
CA ALA A 393 -18.87 -8.78 -14.06
C ALA A 393 -19.21 -7.76 -12.96
N SER A 394 -20.40 -7.90 -12.38
CA SER A 394 -20.83 -7.27 -11.13
C SER A 394 -21.54 -8.31 -10.28
N GLY A 395 -20.77 -9.05 -9.48
CA GLY A 395 -21.21 -10.27 -8.82
C GLY A 395 -21.35 -10.18 -7.30
N ARG A 396 -22.06 -11.15 -6.71
CA ARG A 396 -22.08 -11.38 -5.25
C ARG A 396 -20.82 -12.08 -4.76
N SER A 397 -20.25 -12.94 -5.60
CA SER A 397 -19.01 -13.65 -5.34
C SER A 397 -18.06 -13.44 -6.50
N TYR A 398 -16.75 -13.57 -6.25
CA TYR A 398 -15.75 -13.56 -7.30
C TYR A 398 -14.53 -14.40 -6.93
N GLY A 399 -13.82 -14.82 -7.96
CA GLY A 399 -12.45 -15.31 -7.89
C GLY A 399 -11.60 -14.63 -8.96
N LEU A 400 -10.34 -14.36 -8.63
CA LEU A 400 -9.38 -13.75 -9.53
C LEU A 400 -8.00 -14.38 -9.33
N ALA A 401 -7.31 -14.62 -10.45
CA ALA A 401 -5.94 -15.09 -10.47
C ALA A 401 -5.11 -14.20 -11.41
N SER A 402 -3.86 -13.92 -11.05
CA SER A 402 -2.95 -13.17 -11.90
C SER A 402 -1.52 -13.65 -11.74
N VAL A 403 -0.79 -13.65 -12.85
CA VAL A 403 0.63 -13.98 -12.90
C VAL A 403 1.35 -12.84 -13.62
N GLU A 404 2.45 -12.39 -13.03
CA GLU A 404 3.38 -11.44 -13.66
C GLU A 404 4.78 -12.02 -13.67
N TYR A 405 5.44 -12.01 -14.83
CA TYR A 405 6.88 -12.14 -14.93
C TYR A 405 7.47 -10.74 -15.11
N ARG A 406 8.18 -10.26 -14.09
CA ARG A 406 8.84 -8.95 -14.10
C ARG A 406 10.32 -9.14 -14.36
N PHE A 407 10.91 -8.30 -15.21
CA PHE A 407 12.31 -8.41 -15.60
C PHE A 407 12.97 -7.05 -15.84
N PRO A 408 14.30 -6.94 -15.65
CA PRO A 408 15.03 -5.70 -15.88
C PRO A 408 15.25 -5.45 -17.38
N ILE A 409 15.04 -4.20 -17.83
CA ILE A 409 15.44 -3.74 -19.17
C ILE A 409 16.67 -2.82 -19.05
N PHE A 410 16.55 -1.78 -18.23
CA PHE A 410 17.63 -0.87 -17.82
C PHE A 410 17.67 -0.75 -16.29
N GLN A 411 18.59 0.03 -15.74
CA GLN A 411 18.70 0.20 -14.28
C GLN A 411 17.37 0.62 -13.65
N SER A 412 16.72 1.66 -14.19
CA SER A 412 15.45 2.19 -13.66
C SER A 412 14.21 1.77 -14.45
N VAL A 413 14.36 0.95 -15.51
CA VAL A 413 13.26 0.50 -16.36
C VAL A 413 13.16 -1.02 -16.34
N GLY A 414 12.00 -1.55 -15.98
CA GLY A 414 11.65 -2.97 -16.06
C GLY A 414 10.51 -3.23 -17.04
N GLY A 415 10.45 -4.46 -17.54
CA GLY A 415 9.35 -5.00 -18.32
C GLY A 415 8.51 -5.98 -17.51
N VAL A 416 7.27 -6.18 -17.94
CA VAL A 416 6.34 -7.15 -17.35
C VAL A 416 5.62 -7.90 -18.46
N PHE A 417 5.59 -9.22 -18.37
CA PHE A 417 4.56 -10.04 -19.03
C PHE A 417 3.51 -10.39 -18.00
N PHE A 418 2.23 -10.29 -18.35
CA PHE A 418 1.17 -10.64 -17.43
C PHE A 418 0.05 -11.45 -18.07
N ALA A 419 -0.63 -12.22 -17.23
CA ALA A 419 -1.89 -12.87 -17.54
C ALA A 419 -2.81 -12.78 -16.30
N ASP A 420 -4.06 -12.40 -16.53
CA ASP A 420 -5.10 -12.17 -15.54
C ASP A 420 -6.36 -12.97 -15.91
N PHE A 421 -7.03 -13.54 -14.92
CA PHE A 421 -8.33 -14.20 -15.08
C PHE A 421 -9.23 -13.82 -13.91
N ALA A 422 -10.52 -13.60 -14.17
CA ALA A 422 -11.51 -13.46 -13.11
C ALA A 422 -12.87 -14.02 -13.52
N SER A 423 -13.66 -14.44 -12.52
CA SER A 423 -15.03 -14.91 -12.70
C SER A 423 -15.90 -14.54 -11.50
N ASP A 424 -17.17 -14.23 -11.74
CA ASP A 424 -18.19 -14.02 -10.73
C ASP A 424 -18.93 -15.31 -10.33
N PHE A 425 -18.56 -16.44 -10.92
CA PHE A 425 -19.20 -17.74 -10.76
C PHE A 425 -20.70 -17.74 -11.07
N GLY A 426 -21.15 -16.89 -12.00
CA GLY A 426 -22.55 -16.75 -12.39
C GLY A 426 -23.42 -16.07 -11.33
N THR A 427 -22.81 -15.33 -10.39
CA THR A 427 -23.53 -14.69 -9.29
C THR A 427 -24.01 -13.26 -9.60
N SER A 428 -23.71 -12.70 -10.78
CA SER A 428 -24.24 -11.39 -11.22
C SER A 428 -25.78 -11.32 -11.17
N LYS A 429 -26.47 -12.42 -11.50
CA LYS A 429 -27.94 -12.53 -11.42
C LYS A 429 -28.51 -12.49 -10.00
N THR A 430 -27.66 -12.58 -8.96
CA THR A 430 -28.09 -12.54 -7.55
C THR A 430 -27.95 -11.16 -6.92
N VAL A 431 -27.43 -10.20 -7.69
CA VAL A 431 -27.36 -8.79 -7.30
C VAL A 431 -28.71 -8.14 -7.60
N LEU A 432 -29.25 -7.39 -6.64
CA LEU A 432 -30.52 -6.69 -6.82
C LEU A 432 -30.48 -5.79 -8.07
N GLY A 433 -31.52 -5.86 -8.89
CA GLY A 433 -31.60 -5.16 -10.19
C GLY A 433 -30.77 -5.79 -11.32
N GLU A 434 -30.07 -6.91 -11.06
CA GLU A 434 -29.27 -7.69 -12.00
C GLU A 434 -28.38 -6.85 -12.95
N PRO A 435 -27.64 -5.84 -12.45
CA PRO A 435 -26.95 -4.87 -13.31
C PRO A 435 -25.94 -5.52 -14.26
N GLY A 436 -25.28 -6.60 -13.83
CA GLY A 436 -24.35 -7.35 -14.68
C GLY A 436 -25.03 -8.06 -15.86
N ILE A 437 -26.22 -8.63 -15.64
CA ILE A 437 -27.00 -9.32 -16.68
C ILE A 437 -27.56 -8.31 -17.66
N LEU A 438 -28.20 -7.25 -17.16
CA LEU A 438 -28.81 -6.22 -18.01
C LEU A 438 -27.79 -5.52 -18.91
N ARG A 439 -26.55 -5.35 -18.43
CA ARG A 439 -25.45 -4.71 -19.18
C ARG A 439 -24.64 -5.69 -20.04
N GLY A 440 -25.08 -6.95 -20.14
CA GLY A 440 -24.44 -7.97 -20.98
C GLY A 440 -23.00 -8.29 -20.57
N LYS A 441 -22.67 -8.18 -19.27
CA LYS A 441 -21.32 -8.50 -18.78
C LYS A 441 -21.08 -10.01 -18.91
N PRO A 442 -19.89 -10.46 -19.35
CA PRO A 442 -19.63 -11.88 -19.65
C PRO A 442 -19.60 -12.79 -18.40
N GLY A 443 -19.45 -12.23 -17.19
CA GLY A 443 -19.36 -12.98 -15.94
C GLY A 443 -17.96 -13.52 -15.64
N SER A 444 -17.22 -13.90 -16.67
CA SER A 444 -15.79 -14.22 -16.60
C SER A 444 -15.01 -13.54 -17.71
N GLY A 445 -13.71 -13.30 -17.49
CA GLY A 445 -12.84 -12.69 -18.48
C GLY A 445 -11.38 -13.06 -18.28
N PHE A 446 -10.64 -13.12 -19.38
CA PHE A 446 -9.21 -13.37 -19.42
C PHE A 446 -8.50 -12.22 -20.14
N GLY A 447 -7.36 -11.80 -19.61
CA GLY A 447 -6.57 -10.72 -20.18
C GLY A 447 -5.09 -11.01 -20.07
N TYR A 448 -4.32 -10.65 -21.09
CA TYR A 448 -2.87 -10.81 -21.08
C TYR A 448 -2.20 -9.64 -21.78
N GLY A 449 -0.90 -9.44 -21.54
CA GLY A 449 -0.23 -8.32 -22.15
C GLY A 449 1.16 -8.01 -21.62
N LEU A 450 1.59 -6.80 -21.94
CA LEU A 450 2.91 -6.28 -21.67
C LEU A 450 2.83 -5.03 -20.81
N GLY A 451 3.76 -4.88 -19.88
CA GLY A 451 3.87 -3.71 -19.03
C GLY A 451 5.28 -3.14 -19.02
N LEU A 452 5.36 -1.84 -18.76
CA LEU A 452 6.58 -1.12 -18.44
C LEU A 452 6.52 -0.63 -16.99
N ARG A 453 7.65 -0.68 -16.32
CA ARG A 453 7.84 -0.21 -14.95
C ARG A 453 9.01 0.77 -14.95
N VAL A 454 8.77 2.02 -14.57
CA VAL A 454 9.80 3.07 -14.56
C VAL A 454 9.91 3.60 -13.15
N LYS A 455 11.03 3.33 -12.49
CA LYS A 455 11.32 3.90 -11.18
C LYS A 455 11.76 5.34 -11.37
N SER A 456 11.00 6.27 -10.80
CA SER A 456 11.25 7.70 -10.84
C SER A 456 11.50 8.25 -9.43
N PRO A 457 12.03 9.49 -9.30
CA PRO A 457 12.10 10.17 -8.00
C PRO A 457 10.74 10.33 -7.30
N PHE A 458 9.63 10.24 -8.04
CA PHE A 458 8.25 10.36 -7.55
C PHE A 458 7.58 9.00 -7.29
N GLY A 459 8.34 7.90 -7.37
CA GLY A 459 7.84 6.53 -7.21
C GLY A 459 7.84 5.73 -8.51
N LEU A 460 7.26 4.53 -8.44
CA LEU A 460 7.16 3.62 -9.59
C LEU A 460 6.02 4.06 -10.51
N LEU A 461 6.34 4.36 -11.76
CA LEU A 461 5.35 4.53 -12.83
C LEU A 461 5.12 3.19 -13.52
N ARG A 462 3.87 2.89 -13.83
CA ARG A 462 3.42 1.65 -14.46
C ARG A 462 2.57 1.99 -15.67
N GLY A 463 2.93 1.42 -16.82
CA GLY A 463 2.10 1.43 -18.03
C GLY A 463 1.84 -0.01 -18.45
N ASP A 464 0.58 -0.39 -18.66
CA ASP A 464 0.19 -1.74 -19.05
C ASP A 464 -0.63 -1.68 -20.36
N LEU A 465 -0.25 -2.48 -21.35
CA LEU A 465 -1.01 -2.75 -22.57
C LEU A 465 -1.60 -4.15 -22.47
N GLY A 466 -2.92 -4.25 -22.29
CA GLY A 466 -3.64 -5.51 -22.17
C GLY A 466 -4.55 -5.80 -23.36
N ILE A 467 -4.69 -7.08 -23.68
CA ILE A 467 -5.61 -7.62 -24.68
C ILE A 467 -6.55 -8.59 -23.97
N SER A 468 -7.86 -8.40 -24.12
CA SER A 468 -8.87 -9.31 -23.57
C SER A 468 -9.20 -10.47 -24.50
N ASP A 469 -9.78 -11.52 -23.96
CA ASP A 469 -10.38 -12.64 -24.71
C ASP A 469 -11.60 -12.23 -25.55
N GLN A 470 -12.11 -11.01 -25.40
CA GLN A 470 -13.11 -10.39 -26.28
C GLN A 470 -12.49 -9.53 -27.40
N GLY A 471 -11.15 -9.49 -27.48
CA GLY A 471 -10.42 -8.69 -28.48
C GLY A 471 -10.31 -7.19 -28.16
N GLU A 472 -10.71 -6.76 -26.96
CA GLU A 472 -10.51 -5.38 -26.51
C GLU A 472 -9.02 -5.15 -26.23
N VAL A 473 -8.47 -4.04 -26.74
CA VAL A 473 -7.10 -3.62 -26.49
C VAL A 473 -7.14 -2.35 -25.67
N ARG A 474 -6.48 -2.37 -24.51
CA ARG A 474 -6.49 -1.24 -23.57
C ARG A 474 -5.10 -0.93 -23.08
N PHE A 475 -4.75 0.36 -23.12
CA PHE A 475 -3.54 0.89 -22.54
C PHE A 475 -3.89 1.78 -21.36
N ASP A 476 -3.24 1.54 -20.23
CA ASP A 476 -3.50 2.24 -18.99
C ASP A 476 -2.18 2.63 -18.31
N ILE A 477 -2.14 3.80 -17.68
CA ILE A 477 -0.99 4.30 -16.90
C ILE A 477 -1.43 4.54 -15.47
N THR A 478 -0.61 4.11 -14.50
CA THR A 478 -0.83 4.35 -13.07
C THR A 478 0.50 4.36 -12.30
N THR A 479 0.45 4.51 -10.99
CA THR A 479 1.62 4.52 -10.10
C THR A 479 1.58 3.32 -9.15
N GLY A 480 2.75 2.94 -8.63
CA GLY A 480 2.90 1.81 -7.71
C GLY A 480 2.86 0.43 -8.38
N GLN A 481 3.10 -0.61 -7.58
CA GLN A 481 2.93 -2.00 -8.00
C GLN A 481 1.43 -2.34 -8.09
N ARG A 482 1.07 -3.34 -8.90
CA ARG A 482 -0.32 -3.82 -9.00
C ARG A 482 -0.77 -4.50 -7.71
N PHE A 483 0.09 -5.38 -7.21
CA PHE A 483 -0.01 -6.13 -5.96
C PHE A 483 1.41 -6.38 -5.47
#